data_AF-A0A1J3I7H7-F1
#
_entry.id   AF-A0A1J3I7H7-F1
#
_cell.length_a   1.000
_cell.length_b   1.000
_cell.length_c   1.000
_cell.angle_alpha   90.00
_cell.angle_beta   90.00
_cell.angle_gamma   90.00
#
_symmetry.space_group_name_H-M   'P 1'
#
loop_
_entity.id
_entity.type
_entity.pdbx_description
1 polymer ?
#
loop_
_entity_poly.entity_id
_entity_poly.type
_entity_poly.pdbx_seq_one_letter_code
_entity_poly.pdbx_strand_id
1 'polypeptide(L)' 'DRKPELGPMIALKEQLEKDKDDESLRRWKEQLIGVVDLEDVGETPDPVVKILDLTIRSPDREEMVLTIPEDGLPNPKGP' A
#
# COMPACT_ATOMS: atom_id res chain seq x y z
N ASP A 1 -15.69 6.38 22.95
CA ASP A 1 -15.02 5.97 21.70
C ASP A 1 -13.86 6.88 21.37
N ARG A 2 -12.63 6.36 21.32
CA ARG A 2 -11.46 7.08 20.82
C ARG A 2 -11.33 6.80 19.33
N LYS A 3 -11.46 7.82 18.50
CA LYS A 3 -11.08 7.71 17.08
C LYS A 3 -9.55 7.59 17.03
N PRO A 4 -8.99 6.68 16.22
CA PRO A 4 -7.55 6.61 16.03
C PRO A 4 -7.07 7.92 15.38
N GLU A 5 -5.98 8.47 15.92
CA GLU A 5 -5.30 9.61 15.31
C GLU A 5 -4.51 9.09 14.11
N LEU A 6 -4.81 9.62 12.93
CA LEU A 6 -4.06 9.29 11.72
C LEU A 6 -2.68 9.95 11.79
N GLY A 7 -1.67 9.22 11.32
CA GLY A 7 -0.34 9.78 11.13
C GLY A 7 -0.32 10.88 10.06
N PRO A 8 0.77 11.67 9.99
CA PRO A 8 0.92 12.68 8.96
C PRO A 8 0.94 12.04 7.56
N MET A 9 0.21 12.64 6.62
CA MET A 9 0.32 12.30 5.20
C MET A 9 1.51 13.06 4.61
N ILE A 10 2.59 12.34 4.35
CA ILE A 10 3.87 12.86 3.83
C ILE A 10 4.38 11.94 2.74
N ALA A 11 4.95 12.52 1.68
CA ALA A 11 5.57 11.75 0.61
C ALA A 11 6.78 10.95 1.14
N LEU A 12 6.95 9.73 0.64
CA LEU A 12 8.04 8.84 1.08
C LEU A 12 9.42 9.47 0.91
N LYS A 13 9.65 10.18 -0.19
CA LYS A 13 10.90 10.91 -0.46
C LYS A 13 11.19 11.97 0.61
N GLU A 14 10.21 12.81 0.93
CA GLU A 14 10.36 13.82 1.99
C GLU A 14 10.63 13.16 3.34
N GLN A 15 9.93 12.07 3.65
CA GLN A 15 10.11 11.37 4.92
C GLN A 15 11.51 10.77 5.03
N LEU A 16 12.06 10.18 3.97
CA LEU A 16 13.41 9.61 3.96
C LEU A 16 14.49 10.70 4.12
N GLU A 17 14.31 11.85 3.49
CA GLU A 17 15.26 12.97 3.53
C GLU A 17 15.44 13.54 4.95
N LYS A 18 14.41 13.47 5.82
CA LYS A 18 14.48 13.97 7.21
C LYS A 18 15.55 13.28 8.05
N ASP A 19 15.83 12.00 7.79
CA ASP A 19 16.75 11.18 8.61
C ASP A 19 17.99 10.76 7.82
N LYS A 20 18.34 11.46 6.74
CA LYS A 20 19.43 11.05 5.84
C LYS A 20 20.80 10.95 6.51
N ASP A 21 21.02 11.74 7.55
CA ASP A 21 22.28 11.79 8.29
C ASP A 21 22.30 10.81 9.48
N ASP A 22 21.18 10.14 9.79
CA ASP A 22 21.08 9.15 10.86
C ASP A 22 21.14 7.72 10.29
N GLU A 23 22.25 7.03 10.53
CA GLU A 23 22.45 5.67 10.05
C GLU A 23 21.45 4.67 10.66
N SER A 24 21.10 4.84 11.93
CA SER A 24 20.21 3.91 12.63
C SER A 24 18.78 4.01 12.11
N LEU A 25 18.27 5.23 11.90
CA LEU A 25 16.95 5.49 11.34
C LEU A 25 16.88 5.10 9.86
N ARG A 26 17.95 5.31 9.09
CA ARG A 26 18.02 4.83 7.69
C ARG A 26 17.89 3.32 7.61
N ARG A 27 18.64 2.55 8.41
CA ARG A 27 18.53 1.08 8.43
C ARG A 27 17.16 0.61 8.87
N TRP A 28 16.57 1.29 9.87
CA TRP A 28 15.22 0.97 10.32
C TRP A 28 14.15 1.22 9.24
N LYS A 29 14.25 2.33 8.51
CA LYS A 29 13.37 2.64 7.36
C LYS A 29 13.52 1.63 6.23
N GLU A 30 14.75 1.26 5.89
CA GLU A 30 15.03 0.24 4.88
C GLU A 30 14.42 -1.12 5.25
N GLN A 31 14.44 -1.50 6.54
CA GLN A 31 13.80 -2.74 7.00
C GLN A 31 12.27 -2.74 6.86
N LEU A 32 11.63 -1.57 6.98
CA LEU A 32 10.17 -1.45 6.90
C LEU A 32 9.67 -1.31 5.47
N ILE A 33 10.37 -0.53 4.65
CA ILE A 33 9.89 -0.10 3.32
C ILE A 33 10.61 -0.88 2.21
N GLY A 34 11.72 -1.55 2.52
CA GLY A 34 12.59 -2.20 1.56
C GLY A 34 13.50 -1.21 0.82
N VAL A 35 14.21 -1.71 -0.19
CA VAL A 35 14.97 -0.87 -1.12
C VAL A 35 13.99 -0.29 -2.12
N VAL A 36 13.65 0.99 -1.93
CA VAL A 36 12.69 1.71 -2.77
C VAL A 36 13.43 2.55 -3.80
N ASP A 37 12.99 2.46 -5.06
CA ASP A 37 13.39 3.41 -6.09
C ASP A 37 12.64 4.73 -5.88
N LEU A 38 13.37 5.76 -5.44
CA LEU A 38 12.82 7.09 -5.17
C LEU A 38 12.52 7.89 -6.43
N GLU A 39 12.97 7.45 -7.60
CA GLU A 39 12.57 8.04 -8.87
C GLU A 39 11.19 7.53 -9.32
N ASP A 40 10.85 6.29 -8.98
CA ASP A 40 9.55 5.67 -9.27
C ASP A 40 8.49 6.00 -8.22
N VAL A 41 8.89 6.13 -6.95
CA VAL A 41 7.99 6.54 -5.87
C VAL A 41 7.75 8.04 -5.94
N GLY A 42 6.59 8.39 -6.53
CA GLY A 42 6.18 9.76 -6.78
C GLY A 42 6.27 10.68 -5.56
N GLU A 43 6.44 11.98 -5.83
CA GLU A 43 6.57 13.04 -4.80
C GLU A 43 5.23 13.37 -4.12
N THR A 44 4.21 12.52 -4.29
CA THR A 44 2.87 12.74 -3.76
C THR A 44 2.68 12.08 -2.39
N PRO A 45 1.98 12.74 -1.45
CA PRO A 45 1.55 12.09 -0.20
C PRO A 45 0.37 11.10 -0.42
N ASP A 46 -0.27 11.12 -1.59
CA ASP A 46 -1.41 10.25 -1.87
C ASP A 46 -0.97 8.81 -2.19
N PRO A 47 -1.46 7.81 -1.43
CA PRO A 47 -1.13 6.42 -1.71
C PRO A 47 -1.81 5.95 -3.00
N VAL A 48 -1.04 5.28 -3.86
CA VAL A 48 -1.58 4.64 -5.08
C VAL A 48 -1.86 3.17 -4.77
N VAL A 49 -3.14 2.81 -4.68
CA VAL A 49 -3.59 1.44 -4.37
C VAL A 49 -4.51 0.94 -5.47
N LYS A 50 -4.25 -0.25 -5.99
CA LYS A 50 -5.16 -0.99 -6.87
C LYS A 50 -5.58 -2.29 -6.16
N ILE A 51 -6.88 -2.47 -5.96
CA ILE A 51 -7.41 -3.71 -5.41
C ILE A 51 -7.57 -4.67 -6.60
N LEU A 52 -6.88 -5.81 -6.56
CA LEU A 52 -6.87 -6.77 -7.66
C LEU A 52 -7.92 -7.86 -7.46
N ASP A 53 -7.97 -8.47 -6.27
CA ASP A 53 -8.86 -9.60 -5.99
C ASP A 53 -9.43 -9.52 -4.57
N LEU A 54 -10.64 -10.05 -4.42
CA LEU A 54 -11.28 -10.32 -3.15
C LEU A 54 -11.56 -11.83 -3.05
N THR A 55 -10.91 -12.51 -2.10
CA THR A 55 -11.05 -13.97 -1.95
C THR A 55 -11.88 -14.32 -0.72
N ILE A 56 -12.91 -15.15 -0.91
CA ILE A 56 -13.69 -15.75 0.16
C ILE A 56 -13.09 -17.12 0.49
N ARG A 57 -12.64 -17.29 1.74
CA ARG A 57 -12.04 -18.54 2.24
C ARG A 57 -12.92 -19.13 3.33
N SER A 58 -13.26 -20.41 3.20
CA SER A 58 -13.98 -21.14 4.25
C SER A 58 -13.39 -22.55 4.38
N PRO A 59 -13.30 -23.11 5.60
CA PRO A 59 -12.92 -24.51 5.78
C PRO A 59 -13.77 -25.44 4.89
N ASP A 60 -13.15 -26.51 4.40
CA ASP A 60 -13.82 -27.57 3.63
C ASP A 60 -14.48 -27.14 2.31
N ARG A 61 -14.12 -25.95 1.80
CA ARG A 61 -14.55 -25.44 0.49
C ARG A 61 -13.35 -24.83 -0.25
N GLU A 62 -13.34 -24.97 -1.57
CA GLU A 62 -12.39 -24.27 -2.43
C GLU A 62 -12.55 -22.74 -2.31
N GLU A 63 -11.44 -22.03 -2.48
CA GLU A 63 -11.41 -20.57 -2.41
C GLU A 63 -12.23 -19.97 -3.57
N MET A 64 -13.06 -18.99 -3.26
CA MET A 64 -13.76 -18.21 -4.28
C MET A 64 -13.03 -16.90 -4.50
N VAL A 65 -12.47 -16.71 -5.69
CA VAL A 65 -11.75 -15.49 -6.06
C VAL A 65 -12.67 -14.57 -6.86
N LEU A 66 -12.80 -13.32 -6.43
CA LEU A 66 -13.51 -12.25 -7.12
C LEU A 66 -12.49 -11.24 -7.63
N THR A 67 -12.16 -11.30 -8.92
CA THR A 67 -11.25 -10.34 -9.54
C THR A 67 -11.94 -9.00 -9.78
N ILE A 68 -11.29 -7.92 -9.39
CA ILE A 68 -11.75 -6.54 -9.55
C ILE A 68 -11.16 -5.97 -10.85
N PRO A 69 -11.98 -5.48 -11.78
CA PRO A 69 -11.51 -4.90 -13.03
C PRO A 69 -10.64 -3.66 -12.82
N GLU A 70 -9.59 -3.52 -13.63
CA GLU A 70 -8.66 -2.38 -13.54
C GLU A 70 -9.31 -1.02 -13.83
N ASP A 71 -10.39 -1.00 -14.62
CA ASP A 71 -11.16 0.20 -14.95
C ASP A 71 -12.20 0.55 -13.87
N GLY A 72 -12.31 -0.28 -12.81
CA GLY A 72 -13.28 -0.12 -11.74
C GLY A 72 -14.73 -0.34 -12.16
N LEU A 73 -14.98 -0.78 -13.39
CA LEU A 73 -16.32 -1.03 -13.89
C LEU A 73 -16.71 -2.49 -13.62
N PRO A 74 -17.93 -2.76 -13.13
CA PRO A 74 -18.37 -4.14 -12.93
C PRO A 74 -18.45 -4.86 -14.27
N ASN A 75 -17.89 -6.08 -14.33
CA ASN A 75 -18.00 -6.90 -15.52
C ASN A 75 -19.47 -7.31 -15.71
N PRO A 76 -20.15 -6.93 -16.80
CA PRO A 76 -21.59 -7.18 -16.98
C PRO A 76 -21.92 -8.66 -17.16
N LYS A 77 -20.90 -9.48 -17.42
CA LYS A 77 -20.98 -10.93 -17.33
C LYS A 77 -20.55 -11.27 -15.91
N GLY A 78 -21.51 -11.71 -15.09
CA GLY A 78 -21.25 -12.20 -13.75
C GLY A 78 -20.25 -13.36 -13.73
N PRO A 79 -19.91 -13.89 -12.55
CA PRO A 79 -19.06 -15.08 -12.46
C PRO A 79 -19.60 -16.23 -13.31
#